data_AF-A0A7W1L0S9-F1
#
_entry.id   AF-A0A7W1L0S9-F1
#
_cell.length_a   1.000
_cell.length_b   1.000
_cell.length_c   1.000
_cell.angle_alpha   90.00
_cell.angle_beta   90.00
_cell.angle_gamma   90.00
#
_symmetry.space_group_name_H-M   'P 1'
#
loop_
_entity.id
_entity.type
_entity.pdbx_description
1 polymer ?
#
loop_
_entity_poly.entity_id
_entity_poly.type
_entity_poly.pdbx_seq_one_letter_code
_entity_poly.pdbx_strand_id
1 'polypeptide(L)'
;MLLQPEKLDDEQLSTMEKLCQLFPQIEQAKQLAQEFIRIVRERSSNQFNGWLRSAMQSKLKEFVSFARGLSEDHQAVTNALRYEWSNGQLEGQVNRLKLIKRMMYGRAKFDLLKARVLHPMW
;
A
#
# COMPACT_ATOMS: atom_id res chain seq x y z
N MET A 1 4.75 -6.74 -7.36
CA MET A 1 4.86 -5.31 -7.72
C MET A 1 5.79 -4.51 -6.80
N LEU A 2 6.36 -5.08 -5.72
CA LEU A 2 7.46 -4.46 -4.99
C LEU A 2 8.56 -5.51 -4.76
N LEU A 3 9.78 -5.18 -5.22
CA LEU A 3 11.09 -5.82 -5.05
C LEU A 3 11.05 -7.19 -4.34
N GLN A 4 10.67 -8.23 -5.07
CA GLN A 4 10.95 -9.61 -4.66
C GLN A 4 12.33 -9.94 -5.21
N PRO A 5 13.36 -10.12 -4.37
CA PRO A 5 14.70 -10.52 -4.82
C PRO A 5 14.62 -11.77 -5.70
N GLU A 6 13.67 -12.67 -5.39
CA GLU A 6 13.44 -13.93 -6.11
C GLU A 6 12.92 -13.76 -7.55
N LYS A 7 12.62 -12.54 -8.01
CA LYS A 7 12.08 -12.26 -9.35
C LYS A 7 13.01 -11.43 -10.24
N LEU A 8 14.18 -11.04 -9.74
CA LEU A 8 15.17 -10.35 -10.56
C LEU A 8 16.05 -11.37 -11.28
N ASP A 9 16.33 -11.12 -12.55
CA ASP A 9 17.38 -11.85 -13.26
C ASP A 9 18.78 -11.40 -12.80
N ASP A 10 19.81 -12.16 -13.19
CA ASP A 10 21.19 -11.92 -12.77
C ASP A 10 21.73 -10.55 -13.21
N GLU A 11 21.26 -10.02 -14.36
CA GLU A 11 21.67 -8.73 -14.90
C GLU A 11 21.07 -7.56 -14.08
N GLN A 12 19.80 -7.69 -13.71
CA GLN A 12 19.10 -6.74 -12.84
C GLN A 12 19.66 -6.75 -11.42
N LEU A 13 20.01 -7.91 -10.87
CA LEU A 13 20.68 -8.02 -9.57
C LEU A 13 22.03 -7.29 -9.60
N SER A 14 22.86 -7.56 -10.61
CA SER A 14 24.16 -6.90 -10.78
C SER A 14 24.02 -5.38 -10.92
N THR A 15 23.02 -4.91 -11.68
CA THR A 15 22.75 -3.49 -11.85
C THR A 15 22.30 -2.85 -10.54
N MET A 16 21.43 -3.52 -9.78
CA MET A 16 20.96 -3.03 -8.49
C MET A 16 22.08 -2.94 -7.46
N GLU A 17 22.95 -3.96 -7.39
CA GLU A 17 24.11 -3.95 -6.50
C GLU A 17 25.05 -2.77 -6.80
N LYS A 18 25.34 -2.51 -8.09
CA LYS A 18 26.14 -1.36 -8.50
C LYS A 18 25.48 -0.03 -8.10
N LEU A 19 24.18 0.11 -8.30
CA LEU A 19 23.44 1.32 -7.91
C LEU A 19 23.45 1.53 -6.40
N CYS A 20 23.32 0.46 -5.61
CA CYS A 20 23.37 0.53 -4.15
C CYS A 20 24.78 0.90 -3.64
N GLN A 21 25.85 0.42 -4.30
CA GLN A 21 27.23 0.80 -4.00
C GLN A 21 27.51 2.27 -4.34
N LEU A 22 27.03 2.74 -5.50
CA LEU A 22 27.26 4.11 -5.97
C LEU A 22 26.43 5.14 -5.20
N PHE A 23 25.22 4.76 -4.77
CA PHE A 23 24.27 5.66 -4.12
C PHE A 23 23.74 5.05 -2.81
N PRO A 24 24.33 5.39 -1.65
CA PRO A 24 23.90 4.88 -0.34
C PRO A 24 22.42 5.16 -0.01
N GLN A 25 21.84 6.21 -0.63
CA GLN A 25 20.43 6.53 -0.50
C GLN A 25 19.51 5.46 -1.10
N ILE A 26 19.94 4.81 -2.19
CA ILE A 26 19.18 3.74 -2.85
C ILE A 26 19.20 2.49 -1.97
N GLU A 27 20.35 2.16 -1.38
CA GLU A 27 20.45 1.04 -0.44
C GLU A 27 19.56 1.28 0.79
N GLN A 28 19.57 2.50 1.37
CA GLN A 28 18.69 2.85 2.47
C GLN A 28 17.20 2.74 2.09
N ALA A 29 16.83 3.22 0.89
CA ALA A 29 15.46 3.12 0.39
C ALA A 29 15.02 1.66 0.22
N LYS A 30 15.88 0.82 -0.34
CA LYS A 30 15.65 -0.62 -0.52
C LYS A 30 15.44 -1.31 0.81
N GLN A 31 16.30 -1.07 1.80
CA GLN A 31 16.19 -1.65 3.13
C GLN A 31 14.87 -1.26 3.81
N LEU A 32 14.54 0.03 3.83
CA LEU A 32 13.28 0.51 4.41
C LEU A 32 12.05 -0.09 3.70
N ALA A 33 12.07 -0.20 2.37
CA ALA A 33 10.98 -0.81 1.62
C ALA A 33 10.83 -2.30 1.94
N GLN A 34 11.93 -3.05 1.95
CA GLN A 34 11.93 -4.50 2.22
C GLN A 34 11.46 -4.79 3.65
N GLU A 35 11.94 -4.04 4.64
CA GLU A 35 11.48 -4.15 6.03
C GLU A 35 9.99 -3.89 6.16
N PHE A 36 9.47 -2.82 5.54
CA PHE A 36 8.04 -2.53 5.58
C PHE A 36 7.20 -3.65 4.96
N ILE A 37 7.62 -4.17 3.79
CA ILE A 37 6.94 -5.29 3.12
C ILE A 37 6.93 -6.52 4.03
N ARG A 38 8.05 -6.82 4.69
CA ARG A 38 8.14 -7.92 5.65
C ARG A 38 7.16 -7.73 6.80
N ILE A 39 7.12 -6.53 7.41
CA ILE A 39 6.18 -6.20 8.50
C ILE A 39 4.74 -6.42 8.07
N VAL A 40 4.36 -5.98 6.86
CA VAL A 40 3.00 -6.14 6.34
C VAL A 40 2.66 -7.60 6.04
N ARG A 41 3.59 -8.35 5.42
CA ARG A 41 3.37 -9.77 5.08
C ARG A 41 3.30 -10.65 6.31
N GLU A 42 4.21 -10.46 7.26
CA GLU A 42 4.29 -11.22 8.51
C GLU A 42 3.34 -10.71 9.58
N ARG A 43 2.66 -9.57 9.34
CA ARG A 43 1.69 -8.98 10.26
C ARG A 43 2.32 -8.61 11.62
N SER A 44 3.60 -8.23 11.59
CA SER A 44 4.46 -7.99 12.75
C SER A 44 4.26 -6.58 13.33
N SER A 45 3.14 -6.34 14.02
CA SER A 45 2.79 -5.03 14.59
C SER A 45 3.84 -4.48 15.59
N ASN A 46 4.59 -5.35 16.24
CA ASN A 46 5.68 -4.99 17.16
C ASN A 46 6.87 -4.31 16.46
N GLN A 47 7.16 -4.68 15.21
CA GLN A 47 8.26 -4.12 14.42
C GLN A 47 7.89 -2.77 13.78
N PHE A 48 6.59 -2.46 13.64
CA PHE A 48 6.10 -1.27 12.95
C PHE A 48 6.59 0.05 13.58
N ASN A 49 6.59 0.15 14.91
CA ASN A 49 7.08 1.34 15.62
C ASN A 49 8.59 1.57 15.50
N GLY A 50 9.36 0.50 15.33
CA GLY A 50 10.79 0.60 15.05
C GLY A 50 11.01 1.16 13.64
N TRP A 51 10.31 0.57 12.68
CA TRP A 51 10.39 0.99 11.28
C TRP A 51 9.92 2.43 11.06
N LEU A 52 8.83 2.88 11.69
CA LEU A 52 8.37 4.27 11.61
C LEU A 52 9.45 5.26 12.04
N ARG A 53 10.15 4.97 13.15
CA ARG A 53 11.27 5.82 13.63
C ARG A 53 12.41 5.86 12.62
N SER A 54 12.81 4.70 12.08
CA SER A 54 13.86 4.62 11.05
C SER A 54 13.48 5.38 9.77
N ALA A 55 12.24 5.25 9.31
CA ALA A 55 11.74 5.94 8.13
C ALA A 55 11.65 7.46 8.32
N MET A 56 11.21 7.93 9.50
CA MET A 56 11.17 9.36 9.82
C MET A 56 12.57 9.99 9.97
N GLN A 57 13.55 9.23 10.44
CA GLN A 57 14.94 9.67 10.56
C GLN A 57 15.73 9.52 9.25
N SER A 58 15.15 8.85 8.23
CA SER A 58 15.78 8.73 6.93
C SER A 58 15.91 10.11 6.26
N LYS A 59 16.96 10.30 5.46
CA LYS A 59 17.12 11.52 4.65
C LYS A 59 16.30 11.46 3.35
N LEU A 60 15.39 10.50 3.24
CA LEU A 60 14.60 10.22 2.05
C LEU A 60 13.21 10.84 2.23
N LYS A 61 12.99 12.00 1.58
CA LYS A 61 11.76 12.78 1.72
C LYS A 61 10.48 11.95 1.53
N GLU A 62 10.48 11.04 0.56
CA GLU A 62 9.33 10.17 0.29
C GLU A 62 9.02 9.21 1.43
N PHE A 63 10.05 8.62 2.07
CA PHE A 63 9.85 7.76 3.23
C PHE A 63 9.42 8.53 4.48
N VAL A 64 9.94 9.74 4.68
CA VAL A 64 9.51 10.62 5.77
C VAL A 64 8.03 11.01 5.61
N SER A 65 7.63 11.38 4.39
CA SER A 65 6.23 11.72 4.07
C SER A 65 5.31 10.51 4.27
N PHE A 66 5.71 9.35 3.77
CA PHE A 66 4.97 8.10 3.92
C PHE A 66 4.83 7.69 5.39
N ALA A 67 5.91 7.74 6.17
CA ALA A 67 5.89 7.45 7.60
C ALA A 67 5.01 8.43 8.37
N ARG A 68 4.95 9.70 7.97
CA ARG A 68 4.04 10.68 8.58
C ARG A 68 2.58 10.30 8.37
N GLY A 69 2.18 9.99 7.14
CA GLY A 69 0.80 9.56 6.87
C GLY A 69 0.43 8.29 7.65
N LEU A 70 1.33 7.31 7.70
CA LEU A 70 1.14 6.11 8.51
C LEU A 70 1.07 6.38 10.03
N SER A 71 1.75 7.43 10.50
CA SER A 71 1.70 7.86 11.90
C SER A 71 0.39 8.57 12.24
N GLU A 72 -0.20 9.31 11.31
CA GLU A 72 -1.53 9.92 11.49
C GLU A 72 -2.61 8.82 11.62
N ASP A 73 -2.48 7.74 10.84
CA ASP A 73 -3.37 6.57 10.88
C ASP A 73 -2.84 5.43 11.77
N HIS A 74 -1.98 5.72 12.76
CA HIS A 74 -1.21 4.71 13.49
C HIS A 74 -2.06 3.57 14.07
N GLN A 75 -3.20 3.90 14.68
CA GLN A 75 -4.10 2.91 15.26
C GLN A 75 -4.73 2.02 14.17
N ALA A 76 -5.14 2.59 13.05
CA ALA A 76 -5.74 1.86 11.94
C ALA A 76 -4.71 0.89 11.32
N VAL A 77 -3.48 1.36 11.08
CA VAL A 77 -2.40 0.53 10.54
C VAL A 77 -2.01 -0.59 11.52
N THR A 78 -1.90 -0.28 12.80
CA THR A 78 -1.59 -1.28 13.84
C THR A 78 -2.68 -2.36 13.92
N ASN A 79 -3.95 -1.96 13.85
CA ASN A 79 -5.06 -2.90 13.80
C ASN A 79 -5.05 -3.74 12.51
N ALA A 80 -4.74 -3.13 11.36
CA ALA A 80 -4.61 -3.83 10.09
C ALA A 80 -3.48 -4.88 10.10
N LEU A 81 -2.40 -4.65 10.86
CA LEU A 81 -1.36 -5.65 11.12
C LEU A 81 -1.83 -6.70 12.13
N ARG A 82 -2.59 -6.34 13.16
CA ARG A 82 -2.99 -7.28 14.21
C ARG A 82 -4.12 -8.24 13.81
N TYR A 83 -5.08 -7.81 13.01
CA TYR A 83 -6.29 -8.59 12.72
C TYR A 83 -6.43 -8.98 11.26
N GLU A 84 -6.87 -10.21 10.99
CA GLU A 84 -7.02 -10.76 9.63
C GLU A 84 -8.10 -10.07 8.78
N TRP A 85 -8.89 -9.16 9.36
CA TRP A 85 -9.93 -8.42 8.66
C TRP A 85 -9.33 -7.48 7.61
N SER A 86 -9.90 -7.53 6.41
CA SER A 86 -9.55 -6.65 5.29
C SER A 86 -10.74 -5.79 4.88
N ASN A 87 -10.49 -4.51 4.61
CA ASN A 87 -11.48 -3.62 3.98
C ASN A 87 -11.72 -3.94 2.49
N GLY A 88 -11.05 -4.95 1.92
CA GLY A 88 -11.14 -5.28 0.49
C GLY A 88 -12.56 -5.54 -0.01
N GLN A 89 -13.41 -6.22 0.78
CA GLN A 89 -14.81 -6.43 0.39
C GLN A 89 -15.58 -5.10 0.33
N LEU A 90 -15.40 -4.23 1.34
CA LEU A 90 -16.02 -2.91 1.38
C LEU A 90 -15.54 -2.05 0.20
N GLU A 91 -14.24 -1.99 -0.03
CA GLU A 91 -13.63 -1.26 -1.15
C GLU A 91 -14.10 -1.78 -2.50
N GLY A 92 -14.26 -3.10 -2.64
CA GLY A 92 -14.82 -3.75 -3.82
C GLY A 92 -16.25 -3.28 -4.09
N GLN A 93 -17.11 -3.24 -3.06
CA GLN A 93 -18.48 -2.72 -3.21
C GLN A 93 -18.50 -1.24 -3.55
N VAL A 94 -17.65 -0.42 -2.90
CA VAL A 94 -17.53 1.01 -3.21
C VAL A 94 -17.04 1.21 -4.65
N ASN A 95 -16.09 0.40 -5.12
CA ASN A 95 -15.59 0.49 -6.48
C ASN A 95 -16.66 0.09 -7.51
N ARG A 96 -17.41 -1.00 -7.26
CA ARG A 96 -18.57 -1.41 -8.07
C ARG A 96 -19.60 -0.28 -8.15
N LEU A 97 -19.93 0.35 -7.02
CA LEU A 97 -20.86 1.48 -6.96
C LEU A 97 -20.36 2.67 -7.77
N LYS A 98 -19.08 3.05 -7.61
CA LYS A 98 -18.44 4.13 -8.39
C LYS A 98 -18.46 3.84 -9.89
N LEU A 99 -18.21 2.59 -10.28
CA LEU A 99 -18.26 2.16 -11.68
C LEU A 99 -19.68 2.31 -12.27
N ILE A 100 -20.70 1.78 -11.59
CA ILE A 100 -22.10 1.93 -12.02
C ILE A 100 -22.44 3.41 -12.18
N LYS A 101 -22.09 4.25 -11.20
CA LYS A 101 -22.33 5.70 -11.28
C LYS A 101 -21.65 6.36 -12.48
N ARG A 102 -20.40 5.98 -12.81
CA ARG A 102 -19.67 6.49 -13.99
C ARG A 102 -20.31 6.07 -15.30
N MET A 103 -20.76 4.81 -15.42
CA MET A 103 -21.45 4.29 -16.61
C MET A 103 -22.80 4.98 -16.88
N MET A 104 -23.35 5.69 -15.90
CA MET A 104 -24.63 6.40 -16.04
C MET A 104 -24.49 7.83 -16.58
N TYR A 105 -23.29 8.29 -16.95
CA TYR A 105 -23.06 9.60 -17.59
C TYR A 105 -23.76 10.77 -16.87
N GLY A 106 -23.63 10.83 -15.54
CA GLY A 106 -24.25 11.88 -14.71
C GLY A 106 -25.74 11.66 -14.37
N ARG A 107 -26.41 10.66 -14.98
CA ARG A 107 -27.80 10.29 -14.68
C ARG A 107 -27.87 9.28 -13.54
N ALA A 108 -27.35 9.63 -12.37
CA ALA A 108 -27.26 8.72 -11.22
C ALA A 108 -27.90 9.31 -9.95
N LYS A 109 -29.13 9.83 -10.07
CA LYS A 109 -29.95 10.15 -8.89
C LYS A 109 -30.16 8.89 -8.04
N PHE A 110 -30.36 9.08 -6.73
CA PHE A 110 -30.34 7.98 -5.77
C PHE A 110 -31.26 6.82 -6.16
N ASP A 111 -32.50 7.09 -6.56
CA ASP A 111 -33.47 6.04 -6.92
C ASP A 111 -33.00 5.18 -8.10
N LEU A 112 -32.42 5.81 -9.13
CA LEU A 112 -31.94 5.11 -10.32
C LEU A 112 -30.64 4.35 -10.05
N LEU A 113 -29.75 4.91 -9.21
CA LEU A 113 -28.55 4.22 -8.77
C LEU A 113 -28.91 3.00 -7.91
N LYS A 114 -29.85 3.16 -6.96
CA LYS A 114 -30.38 2.07 -6.13
C LYS A 114 -30.97 0.96 -6.98
N ALA A 115 -31.78 1.31 -7.98
CA ALA A 115 -32.37 0.35 -8.91
C ALA A 115 -31.28 -0.47 -9.63
N ARG A 116 -30.25 0.17 -10.21
CA ARG A 116 -29.17 -0.56 -10.90
C ARG A 116 -28.28 -1.39 -9.98
N VAL A 117 -28.12 -0.98 -8.72
CA VAL A 117 -27.23 -1.66 -7.76
C VAL A 117 -27.91 -2.89 -7.16
N LEU A 118 -29.19 -2.77 -6.79
CA LEU A 118 -29.98 -3.82 -6.11
C LEU A 118 -30.73 -4.74 -7.06
N HIS A 119 -31.09 -4.24 -8.25
CA HIS A 119 -31.75 -5.03 -9.31
C HIS A 119 -30.85 -5.06 -10.55
N PRO A 120 -29.71 -5.77 -10.49
CA PRO A 120 -28.91 -6.01 -11.68
C PRO A 120 -29.75 -6.82 -12.67
N MET A 121 -30.11 -6.19 -13.78
CA MET A 121 -30.69 -6.88 -14.93
C MET A 121 -29.54 -7.68 -15.57
N TRP A 122 -29.62 -9.00 -15.51
CA TRP A 122 -28.69 -9.89 -16.22
C TRP A 122 -29.06 -9.95 -17.69
#